data_AF-A0A820A1M4-F1
#
_entry.id   AF-A0A820A1M4-F1
#
_cell.length_a   1.000
_cell.length_b   1.000
_cell.length_c   1.000
_cell.angle_alpha   90.00
_cell.angle_beta   90.00
_cell.angle_gamma   90.00
#
_symmetry.space_group_name_H-M   'P 1'
#
loop_
_entity.id
_entity.type
_entity.pdbx_description
1 polymer ?
#
loop_
_entity_poly.entity_id
_entity_poly.type
_entity_poly.pdbx_seq_one_letter_code
_entity_poly.pdbx_strand_id
1 'polypeptide(L)' 'FAQVNAYNGMPKMKDTDPIEAQQKLKGIQGFVVEYPLYFLDEENYLPSWTTLEGIAPLIIWT' A
#
# COMPACT_ATOMS: atom_id res chain seq x y z
N PHE A 1 -5.88 -8.95 -4.85
CA PHE A 1 -5.66 -8.29 -3.53
C PHE A 1 -5.52 -9.25 -2.34
N ALA A 2 -5.43 -10.57 -2.53
CA ALA A 2 -5.44 -11.52 -1.40
C ALA A 2 -4.26 -11.32 -0.44
N GLN A 3 -3.06 -11.06 -0.97
CA GLN A 3 -1.84 -10.83 -0.19
C GLN A 3 -1.95 -9.59 0.71
N VAL A 4 -2.43 -8.46 0.17
CA VAL A 4 -2.63 -7.24 0.95
C VAL A 4 -3.66 -7.44 2.05
N ASN A 5 -4.75 -8.16 1.79
CA ASN A 5 -5.75 -8.45 2.81
C ASN A 5 -5.18 -9.29 3.95
N ALA A 6 -4.37 -10.31 3.62
CA ALA A 6 -3.67 -11.12 4.62
C ALA A 6 -2.67 -10.29 5.44
N TYR A 7 -1.88 -9.44 4.78
CA TYR A 7 -0.90 -8.57 5.44
C TYR A 7 -1.57 -7.53 6.35
N ASN A 8 -2.69 -6.93 5.92
CA ASN A 8 -3.45 -5.96 6.72
C ASN A 8 -4.04 -6.55 8.00
N GLY A 9 -4.29 -7.86 8.02
CA GLY A 9 -4.75 -8.59 9.21
C GLY A 9 -3.65 -8.91 10.21
N MET A 10 -2.37 -8.72 9.87
CA MET A 10 -1.26 -8.97 10.78
C MET A 10 -1.20 -7.91 11.89
N PRO A 11 -0.81 -8.31 13.12
CA PRO A 11 -0.65 -7.36 14.22
C PRO A 11 0.43 -6.32 13.89
N LYS A 12 0.15 -5.06 14.17
CA LYS A 12 1.10 -3.97 13.95
C LYS A 12 1.94 -3.78 15.19
N MET A 13 3.23 -3.52 15.00
CA MET A 13 4.17 -3.31 16.12
C MET A 13 3.73 -2.20 17.09
N LYS A 14 3.09 -1.14 16.57
CA LYS A 14 2.52 -0.07 17.40
C LYS A 14 1.46 -0.55 18.41
N ASP A 15 0.79 -1.66 18.12
CA ASP A 15 -0.31 -2.21 18.92
C ASP A 15 0.19 -3.31 19.88
N THR A 16 1.26 -4.03 19.51
CA THR A 16 1.84 -5.11 20.33
C THR A 16 2.97 -4.66 21.27
N ASP A 17 3.86 -3.78 20.80
CA ASP A 17 4.95 -3.21 21.60
C ASP A 17 5.18 -1.73 21.21
N PRO A 18 4.41 -0.80 21.80
CA PRO A 18 4.52 0.62 21.50
C PRO A 18 5.85 1.23 21.94
N ILE A 19 6.53 0.66 22.95
CA ILE A 19 7.80 1.20 23.47
C ILE A 19 8.91 0.91 22.46
N GLU A 20 9.03 -0.33 22.01
CA GLU A 20 10.02 -0.71 20.99
C GLU A 20 9.74 0.01 19.66
N ALA A 21 8.47 0.18 19.28
CA ALA A 21 8.10 0.95 18.10
C ALA A 21 8.60 2.40 18.18
N GLN A 22 8.38 3.09 19.31
CA GLN A 22 8.88 4.45 19.52
C GLN A 22 10.41 4.53 19.47
N GLN A 23 11.12 3.55 20.03
CA GLN A 23 12.58 3.52 19.97
C GLN A 23 13.09 3.39 18.54
N LYS A 24 12.49 2.54 17.70
CA LYS A 24 12.85 2.40 16.29
C LYS A 24 12.56 3.69 15.50
N LEU A 25 11.42 4.34 15.75
CA LEU A 25 11.05 5.59 15.08
C LEU A 25 12.02 6.73 15.37
N LYS A 26 12.69 6.76 16.54
CA LYS A 26 13.72 7.77 16.86
C LYS A 26 14.95 7.70 15.94
N GLY A 27 15.18 6.58 15.27
CA GLY A 27 16.27 6.43 14.30
C GLY A 27 15.95 7.03 12.92
N ILE A 28 14.70 7.41 12.66
CA ILE A 28 14.28 7.93 11.36
C ILE A 28 14.71 9.40 11.21
N GLN A 29 15.29 9.72 10.06
CA GLN A 29 15.70 11.08 9.71
C GLN A 29 15.07 11.48 8.38
N GLY A 30 14.30 12.57 8.37
CA GLY A 30 13.57 13.01 7.19
C GLY A 30 12.44 12.07 6.78
N PHE A 31 12.07 12.11 5.50
CA PHE A 31 10.90 11.41 4.95
C PHE A 31 11.18 10.63 3.66
N VAL A 32 12.45 10.54 3.26
CA VAL A 32 12.82 9.81 2.04
C VAL A 32 12.69 8.32 2.32
N VAL A 33 11.90 7.66 1.50
CA VAL A 33 11.68 6.21 1.53
C VAL A 33 11.90 5.64 0.14
N GLU A 34 12.32 4.38 0.07
CA GLU A 34 12.39 3.65 -1.19
C GLU A 34 11.00 3.52 -1.81
N TYR A 35 10.88 3.80 -3.10
CA TYR A 35 9.61 3.68 -3.81
C TYR A 35 9.32 2.20 -4.12
N PRO A 36 8.24 1.61 -3.60
CA PRO A 36 7.98 0.19 -3.73
C PRO A 36 7.41 -0.14 -5.12
N LEU A 37 8.29 -0.36 -6.10
CA LEU A 37 7.93 -0.61 -7.49
C LEU A 37 7.10 -1.91 -7.71
N TYR A 38 7.22 -2.87 -6.80
CA TYR A 38 6.53 -4.17 -6.88
C TYR A 38 5.24 -4.23 -6.04
N PHE A 39 4.73 -3.08 -5.58
CA PHE A 39 3.50 -3.08 -4.80
C PHE A 39 2.30 -3.43 -5.69
N LEU A 40 1.72 -4.63 -5.48
CA LEU A 40 0.58 -5.19 -6.24
C LEU A 40 0.89 -5.53 -7.71
N ASP A 41 2.15 -5.77 -8.06
CA ASP A 41 2.60 -6.02 -9.44
C ASP A 41 1.87 -7.16 -10.18
N GLU A 42 1.33 -8.14 -9.44
CA GLU A 42 0.50 -9.23 -9.98
C GLU A 42 -0.96 -8.84 -10.29
N GLU A 43 -1.44 -7.68 -9.85
CA GLU A 43 -2.84 -7.24 -10.02
C GLU A 43 -3.04 -6.39 -11.29
N ASN A 44 -4.26 -6.41 -11.83
CA ASN A 44 -4.65 -5.48 -12.88
C ASN A 44 -5.06 -4.13 -12.27
N TYR A 45 -4.31 -3.07 -12.59
CA TYR A 45 -4.55 -1.71 -12.11
C TYR A 45 -5.60 -0.94 -12.91
N LEU A 46 -6.08 -1.50 -14.03
CA LEU A 46 -7.16 -0.88 -14.78
C LEU A 46 -8.50 -1.13 -14.08
N PRO A 47 -9.43 -0.15 -14.10
CA PRO A 47 -10.78 -0.37 -13.62
C PRO A 47 -11.45 -1.51 -14.40
N SER A 48 -12.32 -2.27 -13.73
CA SER A 48 -13.09 -3.32 -14.38
C SER A 48 -13.99 -2.73 -15.46
N TRP A 49 -14.05 -3.37 -16.63
CA TRP A 49 -14.89 -2.95 -17.77
C TRP A 49 -16.39 -2.89 -17.46
N THR A 50 -16.82 -3.47 -16.34
CA THR A 50 -18.21 -3.43 -15.88
C THR A 50 -18.55 -2.18 -15.06
N THR A 51 -17.58 -1.30 -14.77
CA THR A 51 -17.80 -0.07 -14.01
C THR A 51 -17.80 1.16 -14.92
N LEU A 52 -18.32 2.28 -14.43
CA LEU A 52 -18.31 3.54 -15.18
C LEU A 52 -16.88 3.99 -15.50
N GLU A 53 -15.96 3.79 -14.56
CA GLU A 53 -14.54 4.08 -14.70
C GLU A 53 -13.85 3.19 -15.74
N GLY A 54 -14.29 1.93 -15.89
CA GLY A 54 -13.73 1.00 -16.88
C GLY A 54 -14.25 1.22 -18.30
N ILE A 55 -15.37 1.91 -18.46
CA ILE A 55 -15.89 2.35 -19.77
C ILE A 55 -15.33 3.73 -20.15
N ALA A 56 -14.81 4.47 -19.17
CA ALA A 56 -14.25 5.80 -19.42
C ALA A 56 -12.97 5.73 -20.26
N PRO A 57 -12.71 6.75 -21.11
CA PRO A 57 -11.48 6.81 -21.90
C PRO A 57 -10.23 6.85 -21.00
N LEU A 58 -9.20 6.06 -21.31
CA LEU A 58 -7.96 5.99 -20.52
C LEU A 58 -7.27 7.35 -20.34
N ILE A 59 -7.45 8.28 -21.29
CA ILE A 59 -6.88 9.64 -21.25
C ILE A 59 -7.31 10.45 -20.02
N ILE A 60 -8.38 10.08 -19.33
CA ILE A 60 -8.73 10.79 -18.08
C ILE A 60 -7.75 10.50 -16.94
N TRP A 61 -6.93 9.45 -17.08
CA TRP A 61 -5.97 8.98 -16.06
C TRP A 61 -4.52 9.35 -16.38
N THR A 62 -4.25 10.04 -17.50
CA THR A 62 -2.90 10.37 -18.00
C THR A 62 -2.83 11.81 -18.47
#